data_AF-A0A1T5DYD7-F1
#
_entry.id   AF-A0A1T5DYD7-F1
#
_cell.length_a   1.000
_cell.length_b   1.000
_cell.length_c   1.000
_cell.angle_alpha   90.00
_cell.angle_beta   90.00
_cell.angle_gamma   90.00
#
_symmetry.space_group_name_H-M   'P 1'
#
loop_
_entity.id
_entity.type
_entity.pdbx_description
1 polymer ?
#
loop_
_entity_poly.entity_id
_entity_poly.type
_entity_poly.pdbx_seq_one_letter_code
_entity_poly.pdbx_strand_id
1 'polypeptide(L)'
;MNGEARIEAVRLTPTHDGETALAVTLRFANGGRSQVQIDADGLRRVLARAGASHAAELIGRNWVVLDVAQPAFMTGPKGGKGR
;
A
#
# COMPACT_ATOMS: atom_id res chain seq x y z
N MET A 1 -18.83 13.01 8.23
CA MET A 1 -17.59 13.39 7.51
C MET A 1 -16.50 12.47 8.03
N ASN A 2 -16.21 11.41 7.28
CA ASN A 2 -15.43 10.28 7.78
C ASN A 2 -13.99 10.70 8.09
N GLY A 3 -13.50 10.36 9.28
CA GLY A 3 -12.11 10.56 9.72
C GLY A 3 -11.10 9.66 9.01
N GLU A 4 -11.23 9.51 7.69
CA GLU A 4 -10.40 8.64 6.87
C GLU A 4 -9.00 9.26 6.69
N ALA A 5 -7.98 8.42 6.88
CA ALA A 5 -6.60 8.86 6.78
C ALA A 5 -6.22 9.17 5.32
N ARG A 6 -5.39 10.20 5.13
CA ARG A 6 -4.80 10.53 3.83
C ARG A 6 -3.30 10.32 3.86
N ILE A 7 -2.75 10.03 2.69
CA ILE A 7 -1.30 9.93 2.51
C ILE A 7 -0.71 11.34 2.59
N GLU A 8 0.09 11.59 3.62
CA GLU A 8 0.77 12.88 3.88
C GLU A 8 2.13 12.93 3.19
N ALA A 9 2.88 11.83 3.22
CA ALA A 9 4.22 11.76 2.66
C ALA A 9 4.57 10.34 2.22
N VAL A 10 5.53 10.24 1.29
CA VAL A 10 6.14 8.99 0.85
C VAL A 10 7.66 9.15 0.82
N ARG A 11 8.41 8.14 1.27
CA ARG A 11 9.88 8.15 1.29
C ARG A 11 10.43 6.75 1.07
N LEU A 12 11.51 6.63 0.31
CA LEU A 12 12.26 5.38 0.22
C LEU A 12 13.10 5.17 1.48
N THR A 13 13.06 3.97 2.04
CA THR A 13 13.77 3.59 3.25
C THR A 13 14.43 2.22 3.10
N PRO A 14 15.65 2.01 3.61
CA PRO A 14 16.21 0.67 3.70
C PRO A 14 15.40 -0.18 4.69
N THR A 15 15.28 -1.47 4.41
CA THR A 15 14.74 -2.49 5.33
C THR A 15 15.88 -3.21 6.04
N HIS A 16 15.56 -3.95 7.11
CA HIS A 16 16.54 -4.76 7.84
C HIS A 16 17.19 -5.87 6.99
N ASP A 17 16.49 -6.30 5.92
CA ASP A 17 16.96 -7.34 4.98
C ASP A 17 17.85 -6.77 3.87
N GLY A 18 18.19 -5.48 3.92
CA GLY A 18 18.99 -4.82 2.89
C GLY A 18 18.20 -4.44 1.63
N GLU A 19 16.87 -4.54 1.66
CA GLU A 19 16.00 -4.13 0.56
C GLU A 19 15.55 -2.67 0.70
N THR A 20 14.95 -2.11 -0.35
CA THR A 20 14.32 -0.78 -0.29
C THR A 20 12.81 -0.93 -0.21
N ALA A 21 12.20 -0.29 0.79
CA ALA A 21 10.75 -0.17 0.94
C ALA A 21 10.29 1.28 0.78
N LEU A 22 9.02 1.46 0.44
CA LEU A 22 8.37 2.76 0.53
C LEU A 22 7.72 2.92 1.91
N ALA A 23 8.22 3.86 2.70
CA ALA A 23 7.56 4.32 3.90
C ALA A 23 6.51 5.38 3.55
N VAL A 24 5.26 5.15 3.96
CA VAL A 24 4.12 6.04 3.73
C VAL A 24 3.63 6.57 5.07
N THR A 25 3.56 7.90 5.19
CA THR A 25 2.99 8.56 6.35
C THR A 25 1.51 8.85 6.08
N LEU A 26 0.65 8.37 6.98
CA LEU A 26 -0.78 8.64 6.97
C LEU A 26 -1.10 9.75 7.97
N ARG A 27 -1.94 10.70 7.59
CA ARG A 27 -2.49 11.76 8.44
C ARG A 27 -3.98 11.52 8.65
N PHE A 28 -4.40 11.40 9.90
CA PHE A 28 -5.79 11.25 10.29
C PHE A 28 -6.42 12.61 10.59
N ALA A 29 -7.75 12.72 10.46
CA ALA A 29 -8.48 13.96 10.70
C ALA A 29 -8.34 14.49 12.15
N ASN A 30 -8.16 13.59 13.11
CA ASN A 30 -7.89 13.93 14.52
C ASN A 30 -6.45 14.44 14.77
N GLY A 31 -5.64 14.56 13.72
CA GLY A 31 -4.25 14.96 13.83
C GLY A 31 -3.29 13.83 14.22
N GLY A 32 -3.74 12.58 14.26
CA GLY A 32 -2.87 11.42 14.40
C GLY A 32 -2.02 11.19 13.15
N ARG A 33 -0.87 10.52 13.33
CA ARG A 33 -0.02 10.05 12.24
C ARG A 33 0.35 8.59 12.45
N SER A 34 0.41 7.84 11.35
CA SER A 34 0.95 6.48 11.33
C SER A 34 1.92 6.33 10.17
N GLN A 35 2.89 5.44 10.31
CA GLN A 35 3.78 5.07 9.23
C GLN A 35 3.52 3.60 8.85
N VAL A 36 3.41 3.34 7.56
CA VAL A 36 3.32 1.99 7.01
C VAL A 36 4.45 1.80 6.00
N GLN A 37 4.99 0.59 5.91
CA GLN A 37 5.99 0.24 4.91
C GLN A 37 5.39 -0.67 3.85
N ILE A 38 5.80 -0.46 2.61
CA ILE A 38 5.35 -1.21 1.44
C ILE A 38 6.60 -1.71 0.73
N ASP A 39 6.70 -3.02 0.54
CA ASP A 39 7.75 -3.63 -0.27
C ASP A 39 7.59 -3.27 -1.77
N ALA A 40 8.55 -3.70 -2.59
CA ALA A 40 8.55 -3.37 -4.02
C ALA A 40 7.32 -3.94 -4.77
N ASP A 41 6.86 -5.14 -4.41
CA ASP A 41 5.73 -5.81 -5.07
C ASP A 41 4.39 -5.19 -4.67
N GLY A 42 4.24 -4.85 -3.39
CA GLY A 42 3.14 -4.07 -2.85
C GLY A 42 3.08 -2.71 -3.53
N LEU A 43 4.21 -2.03 -3.72
CA LEU A 43 4.25 -0.73 -4.37
C LEU A 43 3.73 -0.82 -5.82
N ARG A 44 4.13 -1.85 -6.58
CA ARG A 44 3.60 -2.08 -7.93
C ARG A 44 2.07 -2.23 -7.93
N ARG A 45 1.52 -3.01 -7.00
CA ARG A 45 0.06 -3.18 -6.86
C ARG A 45 -0.65 -1.88 -6.46
N VAL A 46 -0.06 -1.11 -5.55
CA VAL A 46 -0.60 0.18 -5.11
C VAL A 46 -0.62 1.19 -6.26
N LEU A 47 0.47 1.32 -7.02
CA LEU A 47 0.54 2.21 -8.18
C LEU A 47 -0.50 1.84 -9.23
N ALA A 48 -0.64 0.55 -9.54
CA ALA A 48 -1.66 0.05 -10.46
C ALA A 48 -3.08 0.35 -9.96
N ARG A 49 -3.39 0.08 -8.68
CA ARG A 49 -4.69 0.39 -8.06
C ARG A 49 -4.99 1.88 -8.07
N ALA A 50 -3.98 2.72 -7.85
CA ALA A 50 -4.12 4.16 -7.85
C ALA A 50 -4.14 4.76 -9.27
N GLY A 51 -3.79 4.01 -10.31
CA GLY A 51 -3.54 4.57 -11.64
C GLY A 51 -2.43 5.63 -11.61
N ALA A 52 -1.44 5.45 -10.75
CA ALA A 52 -0.33 6.38 -10.56
C ALA A 52 0.94 5.86 -11.27
N SER A 53 1.71 6.76 -11.87
CA SER A 53 2.95 6.38 -12.56
C SER A 53 4.15 6.35 -11.62
N HIS A 54 4.11 7.13 -10.53
CA HIS A 54 5.15 7.14 -9.50
C HIS A 54 4.61 7.43 -8.09
N ALA A 55 5.40 7.09 -7.06
CA ALA A 55 4.96 7.13 -5.65
C ALA A 55 4.51 8.51 -5.16
N ALA A 56 5.12 9.61 -5.63
CA ALA A 56 4.74 10.96 -5.21
C ALA A 56 3.27 11.31 -5.56
N GLU A 57 2.68 10.71 -6.59
CA GLU A 57 1.27 10.91 -6.95
C GLU A 57 0.29 10.29 -5.93
N LEU A 58 0.79 9.50 -4.97
CA LEU A 58 -0.02 8.95 -3.90
C LEU A 58 -0.33 9.99 -2.81
N ILE A 59 0.47 11.05 -2.70
CA ILE A 59 0.28 12.11 -1.70
C ILE A 59 -1.08 12.78 -1.90
N GLY A 60 -1.82 12.96 -0.80
CA GLY A 60 -3.16 13.52 -0.77
C GLY A 60 -4.28 12.51 -1.02
N ARG A 61 -3.98 11.30 -1.52
CA ARG A 61 -4.97 10.24 -1.74
C ARG A 61 -5.41 9.60 -0.42
N ASN A 62 -6.57 8.95 -0.46
CA ASN A 62 -7.09 8.17 0.65
C ASN A 62 -6.24 6.91 0.87
N TRP A 63 -6.01 6.54 2.13
CA TRP A 63 -5.21 5.36 2.51
C TRP A 63 -5.73 4.04 1.89
N VAL A 64 -7.00 3.96 1.50
CA VAL A 64 -7.62 2.76 0.87
C VAL A 64 -6.93 2.30 -0.43
N VAL A 65 -6.11 3.16 -1.06
CA VAL A 65 -5.28 2.73 -2.20
C VAL A 65 -4.12 1.83 -1.79
N LEU A 66 -3.75 1.82 -0.51
CA LEU A 66 -2.70 0.97 0.06
C LEU A 66 -3.22 -0.45 0.39
N ASP A 67 -4.53 -0.61 0.47
CA ASP A 67 -5.18 -1.90 0.72
C ASP A 67 -5.20 -2.75 -0.57
N VAL A 68 -4.07 -3.41 -0.81
CA VAL A 68 -3.82 -4.26 -2.00
C VAL A 68 -3.44 -5.69 -1.63
N ALA A 69 -3.47 -6.02 -0.34
CA ALA A 69 -3.15 -7.37 0.12
C ALA A 69 -4.25 -8.32 -0.36
N GLN A 70 -3.86 -9.34 -1.12
CA GLN A 70 -4.74 -10.49 -1.34
C GLN A 70 -4.46 -11.51 -0.25
N PRO A 71 -5.48 -12.07 0.42
CA PRO A 71 -5.28 -13.13 1.38
C PRO A 71 -4.62 -14.33 0.72
N ALA A 72 -3.61 -14.93 1.36
CA ALA A 72 -2.84 -16.04 0.78
C ALA A 72 -3.71 -17.21 0.28
N PHE A 73 -4.87 -17.45 0.91
CA PHE A 73 -5.82 -18.49 0.52
C PHE A 73 -6.56 -18.23 -0.81
N MET A 74 -6.59 -16.98 -1.30
CA MET A 74 -7.20 -16.63 -2.60
C MET A 74 -6.25 -16.87 -3.78
N THR A 75 -4.98 -17.15 -3.52
CA THR A 75 -3.93 -17.44 -4.51
C THR A 75 -3.81 -18.94 -4.87
N GLY A 76 -4.67 -19.79 -4.31
CA GLY A 76 -4.68 -21.23 -4.58
C GLY A 76 -5.14 -21.58 -6.01
N PRO A 77 -4.68 -22.70 -6.59
CA PRO A 77 -5.04 -23.09 -7.95
C PRO A 77 -6.55 -23.29 -8.09
N LYS A 78 -7.17 -22.62 -9.07
CA LYS A 78 -8.58 -22.85 -9.39
C LYS A 78 -8.78 -24.27 -9.91
N GLY A 79 -9.41 -25.10 -9.07
CA GLY A 79 -10.22 -26.25 -9.48
C GLY A 79 -9.48 -27.37 -10.20
N GLY A 80 -8.94 -28.32 -9.45
CA GLY A 80 -8.75 -29.67 -9.96
C GLY A 80 -10.11 -30.26 -10.34
N LYS A 81 -10.37 -30.38 -11.64
CA LYS A 81 -11.53 -31.07 -12.18
C LYS A 81 -11.40 -32.55 -11.82
N GLY A 82 -12.17 -32.99 -10.83
CA GLY A 82 -12.27 -34.39 -10.44
C GLY A 82 -12.59 -35.25 -11.66
N ARG A 83 -11.80 -36.31 -11.83
CA ARG A 83 -12.13 -37.45 -12.68
C ARG A 83 -12.88 -38.47 -11.84
#